data_AF-A0A2V6HCG7-F1
#
_entry.id   AF-A0A2V6HCG7-F1
#
_cell.length_a   1.000
_cell.length_b   1.000
_cell.length_c   1.000
_cell.angle_alpha   90.00
_cell.angle_beta   90.00
_cell.angle_gamma   90.00
#
_symmetry.space_group_name_H-M   'P 1'
#
loop_
_entity.id
_entity.type
_entity.pdbx_description
1 polymer ?
#
loop_
_entity_poly.entity_id
_entity_poly.type
_entity_poly.pdbx_seq_one_letter_code
_entity_poly.pdbx_strand_id
1 'polypeptide(L)'
;MKTNVLLILSGISLSSLFLSSCDTPVGQGAAWGAATGAIIGGAATGNVRAASIGAAAGAAAGALTGKIVQENQIAQYGPPPPGGYPYARWAGRSGFFYSPYTDRVYDLRGVPPGGLTRDVDTGRLFRRP
;
A
#
# COMPACT_ATOMS: atom_id res chain seq x y z
N MET A 1 32.02 15.10 12.04
CA MET A 1 31.42 14.34 10.92
C MET A 1 30.58 13.12 11.35
N LYS A 2 30.81 12.51 12.53
CA LYS A 2 30.10 11.28 12.98
C LYS A 2 28.71 11.51 13.60
N THR A 3 28.43 12.69 14.15
CA THR A 3 27.16 12.99 14.85
C THR A 3 25.95 13.17 13.93
N ASN A 4 26.15 13.75 12.74
CA ASN A 4 25.07 13.95 11.76
C ASN A 4 24.63 12.62 11.14
N VAL A 5 25.59 11.70 10.92
CA VAL A 5 25.31 10.35 10.41
C VAL A 5 24.54 9.53 11.46
N LEU A 6 24.89 9.65 12.75
CA LEU A 6 24.14 9.00 13.84
C LEU A 6 22.72 9.56 14.01
N LEU A 7 22.50 10.87 13.82
CA LEU A 7 21.16 11.47 13.84
C LEU A 7 20.31 11.04 12.63
N ILE A 8 20.91 10.95 11.45
CA ILE A 8 20.24 10.46 10.24
C ILE A 8 19.91 8.97 10.37
N LEU A 9 20.83 8.14 10.86
CA LEU A 9 20.60 6.71 11.10
C LEU A 9 19.56 6.45 12.20
N SER A 10 19.58 7.23 13.28
CA SER A 10 18.58 7.14 14.35
C SER A 10 17.20 7.58 13.85
N GLY A 11 17.12 8.66 13.06
CA GLY A 11 15.89 9.14 12.45
C GLY A 11 15.30 8.18 11.41
N ILE A 12 16.14 7.54 10.59
CA ILE A 12 15.74 6.51 9.62
C ILE A 12 15.26 5.24 10.33
N SER A 13 15.94 4.84 11.41
CA SER A 13 15.55 3.69 12.22
C SER A 13 14.18 3.92 12.89
N LEU A 14 13.98 5.08 13.53
CA LEU A 14 12.67 5.44 14.11
C LEU A 14 11.57 5.50 13.05
N SER A 15 11.86 6.09 11.88
CA SER A 15 10.89 6.16 10.77
C SER A 15 10.50 4.77 10.25
N SER A 16 11.44 3.83 10.21
CA SER A 16 11.18 2.45 9.76
C SER A 16 10.27 1.69 10.73
N LEU A 17 10.37 1.94 12.05
CA LEU A 17 9.46 1.36 13.03
C LEU A 17 8.03 1.93 12.93
N PHE A 18 7.88 3.20 12.54
CA PHE A 18 6.56 3.82 12.32
C PHE A 18 5.95 3.44 10.95
N LEU A 19 6.74 3.34 9.88
CA LEU A 19 6.24 2.94 8.55
C LEU A 19 5.83 1.45 8.50
N SER A 20 6.51 0.56 9.23
CA SER A 20 6.13 -0.87 9.29
C SER A 20 4.83 -1.13 10.07
N SER A 21 4.36 -0.21 10.91
CA SER A 21 3.10 -0.39 11.67
C SER A 21 1.84 -0.02 10.88
N CYS A 22 1.97 0.65 9.74
CA CYS A 22 0.85 1.08 8.92
C CYS A 22 1.28 1.03 7.45
N ASP A 23 1.10 -0.13 6.83
CA ASP A 23 1.19 -0.37 5.37
C ASP A 23 0.09 0.45 4.66
N THR A 24 0.25 1.77 4.74
CA THR A 24 -0.71 2.76 4.30
C THR A 24 -0.25 3.26 2.94
N PRO A 25 -1.17 3.36 1.97
CA PRO A 25 -0.86 3.90 0.64
C PRO A 25 -0.18 5.28 0.71
N VAL A 26 -0.49 6.05 1.76
CA VAL A 26 0.10 7.37 2.08
C VAL A 26 1.61 7.27 2.34
N GLY A 27 2.04 6.35 3.21
CA GLY A 27 3.45 6.22 3.60
C GLY A 27 4.33 5.75 2.44
N GLN A 28 3.86 4.76 1.67
CA GLN A 28 4.56 4.28 0.48
C GLN A 28 4.65 5.37 -0.59
N GLY A 29 3.55 6.08 -0.86
CA GLY A 29 3.54 7.20 -1.82
C GLY A 29 4.49 8.32 -1.41
N ALA A 30 4.47 8.72 -0.14
CA ALA A 30 5.35 9.76 0.39
C ALA A 30 6.84 9.36 0.33
N ALA A 31 7.18 8.10 0.65
CA ALA A 31 8.56 7.60 0.61
C ALA A 31 9.13 7.60 -0.82
N TRP A 32 8.38 7.05 -1.79
CA TRP A 32 8.79 7.06 -3.20
C TRP A 32 8.85 8.48 -3.77
N GLY A 33 7.89 9.33 -3.42
CA GLY A 33 7.89 10.74 -3.79
C GLY A 33 9.10 11.49 -3.24
N ALA A 34 9.45 11.27 -1.97
CA ALA A 34 10.61 11.89 -1.33
C ALA A 34 11.93 11.44 -1.98
N ALA A 35 12.09 10.14 -2.20
CA ALA A 35 13.30 9.59 -2.83
C ALA A 35 13.48 10.14 -4.25
N THR A 36 12.41 10.10 -5.06
CA THR A 36 12.45 10.58 -6.45
C THR A 36 12.69 12.09 -6.51
N GLY A 37 11.99 12.86 -5.66
CA GLY A 37 12.16 14.30 -5.57
C GLY A 37 13.55 14.73 -5.09
N ALA A 38 14.16 13.98 -4.17
CA ALA A 38 15.53 14.22 -3.72
C ALA A 38 16.55 14.01 -4.84
N ILE A 39 16.39 12.93 -5.61
CA ILE A 39 17.26 12.62 -6.75
C ILE A 39 17.15 13.70 -7.82
N ILE A 40 15.93 14.09 -8.20
CA ILE A 40 15.70 15.12 -9.22
C ILE A 40 16.23 16.48 -8.75
N GLY A 41 15.91 16.88 -7.51
CA GLY A 41 16.38 18.15 -6.95
C GLY A 41 17.90 18.21 -6.80
N GLY A 42 18.52 17.10 -6.39
CA GLY A 42 19.97 16.97 -6.27
C GLY A 42 20.68 16.94 -7.62
N ALA A 43 20.17 16.19 -8.59
CA ALA A 43 20.76 16.08 -9.92
C ALA A 43 20.61 17.38 -10.75
N ALA A 44 19.49 18.08 -10.63
CA ALA A 44 19.22 19.28 -11.43
C ALA A 44 20.06 20.49 -11.02
N THR A 45 20.52 20.56 -9.77
CA THR A 45 21.20 21.77 -9.23
C THR A 45 22.54 21.50 -8.54
N GLY A 46 22.88 20.23 -8.30
CA GLY A 46 24.11 19.84 -7.62
C GLY A 46 24.18 20.23 -6.14
N ASN A 47 23.06 20.63 -5.52
CA ASN A 47 23.05 21.20 -4.18
C ASN A 47 22.07 20.47 -3.24
N VAL A 48 22.51 20.20 -2.01
CA VAL A 48 21.74 19.45 -0.99
C VAL A 48 20.44 20.15 -0.61
N ARG A 49 20.36 21.47 -0.76
CA ARG A 49 19.14 22.26 -0.51
C ARG A 49 18.03 21.93 -1.51
N ALA A 50 18.36 21.78 -2.78
CA ALA A 50 17.38 21.44 -3.80
C ALA A 50 16.95 19.97 -3.68
N ALA A 51 17.86 19.09 -3.27
CA ALA A 51 17.51 17.72 -2.89
C ALA A 51 16.52 17.70 -1.71
N SER A 52 16.72 18.51 -0.67
CA SER A 52 15.77 18.58 0.45
C SER A 52 14.41 19.18 0.07
N ILE A 53 14.39 20.20 -0.82
CA ILE A 53 13.14 20.81 -1.29
C ILE A 53 12.38 19.82 -2.18
N GLY A 54 13.08 19.13 -3.08
CA GLY A 54 12.49 18.08 -3.91
C GLY A 54 11.99 16.91 -3.09
N ALA A 55 12.71 16.51 -2.05
CA ALA A 55 12.27 15.47 -1.11
C ALA A 55 10.99 15.88 -0.37
N ALA A 56 10.93 17.11 0.16
CA ALA A 56 9.76 17.61 0.87
C ALA A 56 8.53 17.74 -0.05
N ALA A 57 8.72 18.29 -1.24
CA ALA A 57 7.64 18.43 -2.23
C ALA A 57 7.15 17.06 -2.73
N GLY A 58 8.07 16.14 -3.02
CA GLY A 58 7.74 14.78 -3.43
C GLY A 58 7.05 13.98 -2.33
N ALA A 59 7.47 14.13 -1.07
CA ALA A 59 6.81 13.52 0.09
C ALA A 59 5.37 14.04 0.24
N ALA A 60 5.16 15.35 0.14
CA ALA A 60 3.84 15.95 0.25
C ALA A 60 2.91 15.49 -0.89
N ALA A 61 3.39 15.49 -2.13
CA ALA A 61 2.63 15.00 -3.27
C ALA A 61 2.29 13.51 -3.17
N GLY A 62 3.26 12.70 -2.74
CA GLY A 62 3.08 11.27 -2.50
C GLY A 62 2.10 10.96 -1.37
N ALA A 63 2.14 11.74 -0.29
CA ALA A 63 1.21 11.62 0.83
C ALA A 63 -0.22 12.00 0.43
N LEU A 64 -0.39 13.10 -0.31
CA LEU A 64 -1.70 13.53 -0.81
C LEU A 64 -2.29 12.49 -1.77
N THR A 65 -1.47 11.98 -2.69
CA THR A 65 -1.88 10.93 -3.63
C THR A 65 -2.28 9.66 -2.88
N GLY A 66 -1.47 9.22 -1.91
CA GLY A 66 -1.81 8.06 -1.09
C GLY A 66 -3.07 8.25 -0.25
N LYS A 67 -3.37 9.48 0.21
CA LYS A 67 -4.60 9.79 0.93
C LYS A 67 -5.81 9.69 0.00
N ILE A 68 -5.71 10.25 -1.21
CA ILE A 68 -6.76 10.15 -2.24
C ILE A 68 -6.98 8.70 -2.65
N VAL A 69 -5.91 7.93 -2.84
CA VAL A 69 -6.00 6.49 -3.14
C VAL A 69 -6.69 5.77 -1.99
N GLN A 70 -6.34 6.04 -0.74
CA GLN A 70 -6.98 5.40 0.41
C GLN A 70 -8.47 5.75 0.51
N GLU A 71 -8.84 7.02 0.33
CA GLU A 71 -10.23 7.47 0.30
C GLU A 71 -11.02 6.77 -0.83
N ASN A 72 -10.44 6.71 -2.04
CA ASN A 72 -11.05 6.01 -3.17
C ASN A 72 -11.15 4.51 -2.94
N GLN A 73 -10.18 3.90 -2.29
CA GLN A 73 -10.22 2.48 -1.92
C GLN A 73 -11.33 2.21 -0.90
N ILE A 74 -11.48 3.07 0.11
CA ILE A 74 -12.56 2.97 1.10
C ILE A 74 -13.92 3.19 0.43
N ALA A 75 -14.05 4.15 -0.48
CA ALA A 75 -15.27 4.43 -1.22
C ALA A 75 -15.64 3.29 -2.20
N GLN A 76 -14.66 2.65 -2.85
CA GLN A 76 -14.89 1.56 -3.80
C GLN A 76 -15.04 0.19 -3.13
N TYR A 77 -14.23 -0.13 -2.13
CA TYR A 77 -14.09 -1.48 -1.57
C TYR A 77 -14.56 -1.60 -0.11
N GLY A 78 -14.83 -0.48 0.56
CA GLY A 78 -15.12 -0.44 1.99
C GLY A 78 -13.83 -0.55 2.84
N PRO A 79 -13.87 -0.11 4.10
CA PRO A 79 -12.77 -0.34 5.03
C PRO A 79 -12.56 -1.85 5.20
N PRO A 80 -11.31 -2.35 5.25
CA PRO A 80 -11.06 -3.76 5.49
C PRO A 80 -11.70 -4.17 6.82
N PRO A 81 -12.53 -5.22 6.87
CA PRO A 81 -13.21 -5.61 8.08
C PRO A 81 -12.19 -6.01 9.16
N PRO A 82 -12.41 -5.64 10.44
CA PRO A 82 -11.57 -6.11 11.55
C PRO A 82 -11.64 -7.64 11.60
N GLY A 83 -10.52 -8.30 11.31
CA GLY A 83 -10.44 -9.75 11.11
C GLY A 83 -10.06 -10.22 9.70
N GLY A 84 -9.95 -9.28 8.75
CA GLY A 84 -9.54 -9.59 7.37
C GLY A 84 -10.66 -10.18 6.52
N TYR A 85 -10.34 -10.44 5.26
CA TYR A 85 -11.31 -11.01 4.31
C TYR A 85 -11.40 -12.52 4.50
N PRO A 86 -12.62 -13.09 4.55
CA PRO A 86 -12.81 -14.52 4.68
C PRO A 86 -12.25 -15.26 3.46
N TYR A 87 -11.74 -16.47 3.70
CA TYR A 87 -11.26 -17.35 2.63
C TYR A 87 -12.43 -17.99 1.88
N ALA A 88 -12.28 -18.10 0.56
CA ALA A 88 -13.18 -18.85 -0.29
C ALA A 88 -13.06 -20.35 0.03
N ARG A 89 -14.20 -21.06 -0.02
CA ARG A 89 -14.24 -22.50 0.23
C ARG A 89 -13.99 -23.26 -1.07
N TRP A 90 -13.19 -24.32 -1.03
CA TRP A 90 -12.91 -25.12 -2.24
C TRP A 90 -14.18 -25.76 -2.79
N ALA A 91 -14.43 -25.62 -4.11
CA ALA A 91 -15.69 -26.01 -4.74
C ALA A 91 -15.68 -27.38 -5.42
N GLY A 92 -14.81 -28.31 -5.01
CA GLY A 92 -14.75 -29.64 -5.63
C GLY A 92 -13.99 -29.70 -6.96
N ARG A 93 -13.70 -28.55 -7.58
CA ARG A 93 -13.03 -28.44 -8.88
C ARG A 93 -11.81 -27.54 -8.78
N SER A 94 -10.71 -27.93 -9.43
CA SER A 94 -9.45 -27.18 -9.41
C SER A 94 -9.65 -25.73 -9.88
N GLY A 95 -9.32 -24.77 -9.01
CA GLY A 95 -9.41 -23.35 -9.32
C GLY A 95 -10.81 -22.76 -9.18
N PHE A 96 -11.83 -23.54 -8.83
CA PHE A 96 -13.16 -23.04 -8.52
C PHE A 96 -13.37 -23.02 -7.01
N PHE A 97 -13.89 -21.90 -6.51
CA PHE A 97 -14.13 -21.70 -5.08
C PHE A 97 -15.49 -21.05 -4.85
N TYR A 98 -16.13 -21.43 -3.76
CA TYR A 98 -17.37 -20.84 -3.27
C TYR A 98 -17.09 -19.53 -2.53
N SER A 99 -17.85 -18.49 -2.87
CA SER A 99 -17.90 -17.26 -2.10
C SER A 99 -18.41 -17.56 -0.69
N PRO A 100 -17.77 -17.02 0.36
CA PRO A 100 -18.19 -17.20 1.75
C PRO A 100 -19.48 -16.44 2.09
N TYR A 101 -20.02 -15.64 1.17
CA TYR A 101 -21.21 -14.82 1.40
C TYR A 101 -22.47 -15.32 0.70
N THR A 102 -22.32 -15.93 -0.47
CA THR A 102 -23.44 -16.28 -1.36
C THR A 102 -23.42 -17.72 -1.81
N ASP A 103 -22.41 -18.51 -1.38
CA ASP A 103 -22.15 -19.87 -1.85
C ASP A 103 -22.09 -19.97 -3.39
N ARG A 104 -21.78 -18.87 -4.07
CA ARG A 104 -21.64 -18.83 -5.52
C ARG A 104 -20.24 -19.26 -5.93
N VAL A 105 -20.16 -20.05 -7.00
CA VAL A 105 -18.88 -20.54 -7.52
C VAL A 105 -18.20 -19.47 -8.37
N TYR A 106 -16.94 -19.18 -8.03
CA TYR A 106 -16.04 -18.30 -8.78
C TYR A 106 -14.84 -19.07 -9.31
N ASP A 107 -14.43 -18.74 -10.53
CA ASP A 107 -13.17 -19.21 -11.11
C ASP A 107 -12.03 -18.31 -10.64
N LEU A 108 -11.21 -18.82 -9.73
CA LEU A 108 -10.07 -18.11 -9.15
C LEU A 108 -8.73 -18.54 -9.77
N ARG A 109 -8.72 -19.25 -10.90
CA ARG A 109 -7.46 -19.74 -11.52
C ARG A 109 -6.46 -18.62 -11.82
N GLY A 110 -6.94 -17.45 -12.23
CA GLY A 110 -6.12 -16.27 -12.50
C GLY A 110 -5.75 -15.43 -11.28
N VAL A 111 -6.26 -15.77 -10.09
CA VAL A 111 -6.03 -15.01 -8.86
C VAL A 111 -4.91 -15.69 -8.07
N PRO A 112 -3.83 -15.01 -7.68
CA PRO A 112 -2.77 -15.63 -6.88
C PRO A 112 -3.31 -16.14 -5.53
N PRO A 113 -2.65 -17.13 -4.88
CA PRO A 113 -3.03 -17.57 -3.54
C PRO A 113 -2.96 -16.39 -2.55
N GLY A 114 -4.00 -16.22 -1.73
CA GLY A 114 -4.19 -15.04 -0.88
C GLY A 114 -4.73 -13.79 -1.60
N GLY A 115 -4.89 -13.84 -2.93
CA GLY A 115 -5.45 -12.76 -3.74
C GLY A 115 -6.92 -12.49 -3.42
N LEU A 116 -7.33 -11.24 -3.57
CA LEU A 116 -8.69 -10.79 -3.28
C LEU A 116 -9.55 -10.86 -4.54
N THR A 117 -10.77 -11.37 -4.39
CA THR A 117 -11.79 -11.39 -5.44
C THR A 117 -13.08 -10.80 -4.90
N ARG A 118 -13.82 -10.09 -5.76
CA ARG A 118 -15.10 -9.48 -5.41
C ARG A 118 -16.24 -10.43 -5.75
N ASP A 119 -17.15 -10.61 -4.80
CA ASP A 119 -18.44 -11.22 -5.03
C ASP A 119 -19.35 -10.23 -5.76
N VAL A 120 -19.88 -10.63 -6.92
CA VAL A 120 -20.75 -9.81 -7.77
C VAL A 120 -22.08 -9.49 -7.09
N ASP A 121 -22.62 -10.41 -6.29
CA ASP A 121 -23.97 -10.27 -5.73
C ASP A 121 -23.99 -9.40 -4.47
N THR A 122 -22.93 -9.48 -3.65
CA THR A 122 -22.83 -8.70 -2.40
C THR A 122 -21.86 -7.54 -2.49
N GLY A 123 -21.04 -7.47 -3.53
CA GLY A 123 -19.96 -6.51 -3.68
C GLY A 123 -18.79 -6.71 -2.70
N ARG A 124 -18.84 -7.75 -1.85
CA ARG A 124 -17.85 -8.00 -0.79
C ARG A 124 -16.63 -8.73 -1.33
N LEU A 125 -15.47 -8.43 -0.77
CA LEU A 125 -14.20 -9.07 -1.12
C LEU A 125 -13.98 -10.35 -0.29
N PHE A 126 -13.41 -11.37 -0.92
CA PHE A 126 -12.99 -12.61 -0.27
C PHE A 126 -11.61 -13.05 -0.79
N ARG A 127 -10.90 -13.87 -0.02
CA ARG A 127 -9.55 -14.33 -0.35
C ARG A 127 -9.57 -15.69 -1.02
N ARG A 128 -8.73 -15.89 -2.02
CA ARG A 128 -8.37 -17.23 -2.48
C ARG A 128 -7.54 -17.93 -1.39
N PRO A 129 -7.88 -19.17 -0.96
CA PRO A 129 -7.06 -19.94 -0.04
C PRO A 129 -5.71 -20.33 -0.65
#